data_AF-A0A1W9GDT0-F1
#
_entry.id   AF-A0A1W9GDT0-F1
#
_cell.length_a   1.000
_cell.length_b   1.000
_cell.length_c   1.000
_cell.angle_alpha   90.00
_cell.angle_beta   90.00
_cell.angle_gamma   90.00
#
_symmetry.space_group_name_H-M   'P 1'
#
loop_
_entity.id
_entity.type
_entity.pdbx_description
1 polymer ?
#
loop_
_entity_poly.entity_id
_entity_poly.type
_entity_poly.pdbx_seq_one_letter_code
_entity_poly.pdbx_strand_id
1 'polypeptide(L)'
;MRVTAVLCALSLAIGGIALMPSSLEAAGWISGADAYAASWVKDIEQELLKKDYRNVYASDPRTPQASVLRKLDEAARAQEAGDSVLAQQLVRNALNVFEEGVRKHYYSESDVEPIITFIRQHVPIKIG
;
A
#
# COMPACT_ATOMS: atom_id res chain seq x y z
N MET A 1 -55.61 -32.60 16.19
CA MET A 1 -56.02 -31.53 17.14
C MET A 1 -55.26 -31.71 18.44
N ARG A 2 -54.87 -30.58 19.07
CA ARG A 2 -54.23 -30.41 20.39
C ARG A 2 -52.74 -30.73 20.47
N VAL A 3 -51.90 -30.00 21.19
CA VAL A 3 -51.76 -28.59 21.62
C VAL A 3 -50.35 -28.55 22.25
N THR A 4 -49.64 -27.45 22.00
CA THR A 4 -48.42 -26.94 22.65
C THR A 4 -48.15 -27.40 24.09
N ALA A 5 -46.89 -27.69 24.39
CA ALA A 5 -46.29 -27.44 25.70
C ALA A 5 -44.89 -26.83 25.54
N VAL A 6 -44.80 -25.58 25.95
CA VAL A 6 -43.61 -24.73 26.07
C VAL A 6 -42.94 -25.03 27.42
N LEU A 7 -41.67 -24.61 27.53
CA LEU A 7 -40.89 -24.31 28.75
C LEU A 7 -39.83 -25.37 29.08
N CYS A 8 -38.58 -25.14 28.68
CA CYS A 8 -37.59 -24.30 29.38
C CYS A 8 -37.07 -24.98 30.66
N ALA A 9 -35.84 -25.50 30.59
CA ALA A 9 -34.91 -25.41 31.71
C ALA A 9 -33.51 -25.88 31.32
N LEU A 10 -32.58 -24.91 31.31
CA LEU A 10 -31.16 -25.03 31.68
C LEU A 10 -30.26 -26.00 30.89
N SER A 11 -28.99 -25.77 30.63
CA SER A 11 -28.00 -24.69 30.76
C SER A 11 -26.68 -25.39 30.37
N LEU A 12 -25.67 -24.61 29.93
CA LEU A 12 -24.26 -24.99 29.77
C LEU A 12 -23.85 -25.79 28.53
N ALA A 13 -23.37 -25.04 27.54
CA ALA A 13 -22.02 -25.18 26.97
C ALA A 13 -21.88 -24.08 25.90
N ILE A 14 -21.67 -22.82 26.31
CA ILE A 14 -20.33 -22.24 26.45
C ILE A 14 -19.42 -22.64 25.27
N GLY A 15 -19.21 -21.68 24.37
CA GLY A 15 -17.87 -21.44 23.85
C GLY A 15 -17.46 -22.21 22.60
N GLY A 16 -18.38 -22.56 21.71
CA GLY A 16 -18.05 -22.95 20.34
C GLY A 16 -17.89 -21.72 19.42
N ILE A 17 -17.24 -20.63 19.87
CA ILE A 17 -16.83 -19.59 18.93
C ILE A 17 -15.65 -20.19 18.17
N ALA A 18 -15.94 -20.65 16.96
CA ALA A 18 -14.95 -20.87 15.94
C ALA A 18 -14.02 -19.64 15.96
N LEU A 19 -12.79 -19.84 16.42
CA LEU A 19 -11.68 -18.93 16.14
C LEU A 19 -11.38 -19.05 14.63
N MET A 20 -12.32 -18.58 13.82
CA MET A 20 -12.03 -18.08 12.49
C MET A 20 -11.17 -16.85 12.76
N PRO A 21 -9.90 -16.79 12.32
CA PRO A 21 -9.19 -15.53 12.28
C PRO A 21 -9.95 -14.61 11.30
N SER A 22 -10.87 -13.83 11.87
CA SER A 22 -11.58 -12.75 11.19
C SER A 22 -10.58 -11.62 10.99
N SER A 23 -9.83 -11.71 9.89
CA SER A 23 -9.26 -10.64 9.07
C SER A 23 -8.05 -11.18 8.32
N LEU A 24 -8.33 -11.89 7.21
CA LEU A 24 -7.63 -11.48 5.99
C LEU A 24 -8.16 -10.06 5.68
N GLU A 25 -7.68 -9.06 6.41
CA GLU A 25 -7.51 -7.76 5.77
C GLU A 25 -6.43 -8.02 4.73
N ALA A 26 -6.86 -8.45 3.53
CA ALA A 26 -6.10 -8.18 2.34
C ALA A 26 -5.80 -6.69 2.45
N ALA A 27 -4.56 -6.37 2.77
CA ALA A 27 -4.22 -5.06 3.29
C ALA A 27 -4.80 -4.03 2.31
N GLY A 28 -5.62 -3.11 2.80
CA GLY A 28 -6.47 -2.23 1.96
C GLY A 28 -5.71 -1.43 0.90
N TRP A 29 -4.37 -1.44 0.95
CA TRP A 29 -3.46 -0.89 -0.04
C TRP A 29 -3.16 -1.81 -1.25
N ILE A 30 -3.42 -3.12 -1.19
CA ILE A 30 -3.14 -4.10 -2.28
C ILE A 30 -4.17 -4.00 -3.40
N SER A 31 -5.39 -3.57 -3.08
CA SER A 31 -6.37 -3.11 -4.05
C SER A 31 -6.51 -1.62 -3.86
N GLY A 32 -6.42 -0.78 -4.89
CA GLY A 32 -6.82 0.64 -4.85
C GLY A 32 -8.31 0.86 -4.57
N ALA A 33 -8.89 0.07 -3.66
CA ALA A 33 -10.26 0.11 -3.17
C ALA A 33 -10.41 1.19 -2.09
N ASP A 34 -9.34 1.54 -1.37
CA ASP A 34 -9.25 2.78 -0.60
C ASP A 34 -8.72 3.89 -1.51
N ALA A 35 -9.46 4.99 -1.62
CA ALA A 35 -9.02 6.15 -2.36
C ALA A 35 -7.70 6.68 -1.77
N TYR A 36 -6.66 6.81 -2.59
CA TYR A 36 -5.44 7.51 -2.20
C TYR A 36 -5.78 8.90 -1.66
N ALA A 37 -4.97 9.38 -0.71
CA ALA A 37 -5.16 10.69 -0.10
C ALA A 37 -5.11 11.82 -1.15
N ALA A 38 -4.30 11.67 -2.20
CA ALA A 38 -4.20 12.66 -3.26
C ALA A 38 -4.27 12.07 -4.67
N SER A 39 -4.82 12.83 -5.62
CA SER A 39 -4.95 12.44 -7.02
C SER A 39 -3.60 12.16 -7.69
N TRP A 40 -2.55 12.89 -7.33
CA TRP A 40 -1.21 12.70 -7.88
C TRP A 40 -0.61 11.32 -7.53
N VAL A 41 -1.01 10.72 -6.40
CA VAL A 41 -0.58 9.35 -6.03
C VAL A 41 -1.20 8.33 -6.98
N LYS A 42 -2.47 8.54 -7.36
CA LYS A 42 -3.16 7.71 -8.35
C LYS A 42 -2.52 7.83 -9.73
N ASP A 43 -2.14 9.03 -10.15
CA ASP A 43 -1.45 9.24 -11.43
C ASP A 43 -0.12 8.48 -11.48
N ILE A 44 0.63 8.49 -10.37
CA ILE A 44 1.85 7.69 -10.21
C ILE A 44 1.56 6.19 -10.21
N GLU A 45 0.50 5.72 -9.54
CA GLU A 45 0.11 4.31 -9.60
C GLU A 45 -0.14 3.85 -11.04
N GLN A 46 -0.89 4.63 -11.82
CA GLN A 46 -1.18 4.29 -13.22
C GLN A 46 0.10 4.20 -14.06
N GLU A 47 1.05 5.10 -13.82
CA GLU A 47 2.38 5.01 -14.43
C GLU A 47 3.09 3.72 -14.02
N LEU A 48 3.16 3.42 -12.72
CA LEU A 48 3.86 2.25 -12.19
C LEU A 48 3.27 0.92 -12.68
N LEU A 49 2.00 0.90 -13.09
CA LEU A 49 1.32 -0.29 -13.65
C LEU A 49 1.67 -0.57 -15.12
N LYS A 50 2.43 0.30 -15.80
CA LYS A 50 2.85 0.05 -17.18
C LYS A 50 3.66 -1.23 -17.29
N LYS A 51 3.44 -1.96 -18.40
CA LYS A 51 4.12 -3.24 -18.69
C LYS A 51 5.64 -3.10 -18.78
N ASP A 52 6.12 -1.93 -19.16
CA ASP A 52 7.54 -1.63 -19.33
C ASP A 52 8.32 -1.78 -18.01
N TYR A 53 7.67 -1.57 -16.87
CA TYR A 53 8.29 -1.71 -15.54
C TYR A 53 8.17 -3.12 -14.94
N ARG A 54 7.49 -4.05 -15.63
CA ARG A 54 7.25 -5.40 -15.08
C ARG A 54 8.55 -6.13 -14.72
N ASN A 55 9.60 -5.94 -15.51
CA ASN A 55 10.90 -6.58 -15.27
C ASN A 55 11.56 -6.06 -13.99
N VAL A 56 11.42 -4.77 -13.67
CA VAL A 56 11.91 -4.18 -12.41
C VAL A 56 11.27 -4.90 -11.22
N TYR A 57 9.96 -5.13 -11.26
CA TYR A 57 9.22 -5.75 -10.17
C TYR A 57 9.42 -7.26 -10.07
N ALA A 58 9.63 -7.93 -11.21
CA ALA A 58 9.92 -9.37 -11.23
C ALA A 58 11.32 -9.67 -10.66
N SER A 59 12.27 -8.75 -10.82
CA SER A 59 13.65 -8.93 -10.35
C SER A 59 13.86 -8.54 -8.89
N ASP A 60 12.93 -7.79 -8.28
CA ASP A 60 13.06 -7.29 -6.92
C ASP A 60 12.06 -7.96 -5.96
N PRO A 61 12.53 -8.84 -5.06
CA PRO A 61 11.67 -9.58 -4.14
C PRO A 61 11.04 -8.70 -3.05
N ARG A 62 11.44 -7.42 -2.95
CA ARG A 62 10.96 -6.47 -1.91
C ARG A 62 9.67 -5.76 -2.29
N THR A 63 9.05 -6.14 -3.42
CA THR A 63 7.80 -5.55 -3.94
C THR A 63 7.86 -4.01 -4.02
N PRO A 64 8.84 -3.45 -4.76
CA PRO A 64 9.16 -2.03 -4.69
C PRO A 64 7.97 -1.12 -5.06
N GLN A 65 7.13 -1.52 -6.02
CA GLN A 65 5.92 -0.79 -6.39
C GLN A 65 4.99 -0.51 -5.20
N ALA A 66 4.65 -1.55 -4.44
CA ALA A 66 3.79 -1.46 -3.27
C ALA A 66 4.39 -0.57 -2.18
N SER A 67 5.68 -0.76 -1.91
CA SER A 67 6.40 0.01 -0.89
C SER A 67 6.45 1.51 -1.24
N VAL A 68 6.70 1.82 -2.50
CA VAL A 68 6.72 3.20 -3.03
C VAL A 68 5.34 3.83 -2.92
N LEU A 69 4.29 3.17 -3.42
CA LEU A 69 2.93 3.73 -3.39
C LEU A 69 2.45 4.01 -1.98
N ARG A 70 2.69 3.09 -1.04
CA ARG A 70 2.35 3.32 0.37
C ARG A 70 3.05 4.56 0.94
N LYS A 71 4.34 4.73 0.68
CA LYS A 71 5.11 5.89 1.17
C LYS A 71 4.63 7.20 0.54
N LEU A 72 4.23 7.17 -0.74
CA LEU A 72 3.68 8.33 -1.41
C LEU A 72 2.28 8.70 -0.89
N ASP A 73 1.44 7.71 -0.57
CA ASP A 73 0.15 7.95 0.10
C ASP A 73 0.35 8.54 1.51
N GLU A 74 1.28 7.98 2.29
CA GLU A 74 1.66 8.54 3.59
C GLU A 74 2.20 9.98 3.45
N ALA A 75 2.97 10.27 2.39
CA ALA A 75 3.48 11.61 2.13
C ALA A 75 2.36 12.60 1.80
N ALA A 76 1.37 12.19 1.01
CA ALA A 76 0.18 12.98 0.72
C ALA A 76 -0.59 13.31 2.00
N ARG A 77 -0.82 12.33 2.87
CA ARG A 77 -1.48 12.55 4.17
C ARG A 77 -0.68 13.50 5.08
N ALA A 78 0.64 13.35 5.12
CA ALA A 78 1.51 14.25 5.88
C ALA A 78 1.44 15.69 5.34
N GLN A 79 1.39 15.86 4.01
CA GLN A 79 1.24 17.16 3.37
C GLN A 79 -0.12 17.81 3.72
N GLU A 80 -1.22 17.05 3.67
CA GLU A 80 -2.55 17.52 4.07
C GLU A 80 -2.62 17.93 5.53
N ALA A 81 -1.90 17.22 6.40
CA ALA A 81 -1.76 17.55 7.82
C ALA A 81 -0.81 18.74 8.08
N GLY A 82 -0.17 19.31 7.06
CA GLY A 82 0.79 20.42 7.18
C GLY A 82 2.18 20.00 7.66
N ASP A 83 2.46 18.71 7.80
CA ASP A 83 3.78 18.19 8.18
C ASP A 83 4.67 18.05 6.94
N SER A 84 5.19 19.20 6.49
CA SER A 84 6.07 19.27 5.32
C SER A 84 7.37 18.48 5.48
N VAL A 85 7.89 18.33 6.70
CA VAL A 85 9.15 17.62 6.97
C VAL A 85 8.93 16.13 6.77
N LEU A 86 7.87 15.58 7.37
CA LEU A 86 7.52 14.17 7.20
C LEU A 86 7.16 13.87 5.74
N ALA A 87 6.38 14.73 5.08
CA ALA A 87 6.02 14.58 3.68
C ALA A 87 7.26 14.46 2.78
N GLN A 88 8.24 15.37 2.94
CA GLN A 88 9.50 15.31 2.19
C GLN A 88 10.30 14.04 2.50
N GLN A 89 10.36 13.64 3.77
CA GLN A 89 11.09 12.44 4.16
C GLN A 89 10.48 11.18 3.56
N LEU A 90 9.15 11.09 3.51
CA LEU A 90 8.43 9.96 2.93
C LEU A 90 8.64 9.87 1.42
N VAL A 91 8.65 11.01 0.71
CA VAL A 91 8.99 11.04 -0.72
C VAL A 91 10.42 10.57 -0.95
N ARG A 92 11.40 11.07 -0.19
CA ARG A 92 12.80 10.59 -0.27
C ARG A 92 12.89 9.09 0.00
N ASN A 93 12.20 8.61 1.04
CA ASN A 93 12.16 7.19 1.37
C ASN A 93 11.52 6.35 0.26
N ALA A 94 10.55 6.89 -0.49
CA ALA A 94 9.95 6.21 -1.63
C ALA A 94 10.98 6.04 -2.76
N LEU A 95 11.68 7.11 -3.14
CA LEU A 95 12.73 7.05 -4.17
C LEU A 95 13.87 6.10 -3.79
N ASN A 96 14.28 6.12 -2.51
CA ASN A 96 15.33 5.25 -1.98
C ASN A 96 15.01 3.75 -2.13
N VAL A 97 13.75 3.34 -2.28
CA VAL A 97 13.40 1.94 -2.54
C VAL A 97 14.04 1.46 -3.85
N PHE A 98 13.97 2.28 -4.90
CA PHE A 98 14.58 2.00 -6.19
C PHE A 98 16.10 2.10 -6.11
N GLU A 99 16.65 3.14 -5.50
CA GLU A 99 18.10 3.30 -5.35
C GLU A 99 18.74 2.14 -4.58
N GLU A 100 18.07 1.64 -3.54
CA GLU A 100 18.50 0.44 -2.83
C GLU A 100 18.41 -0.82 -3.71
N GLY A 101 17.45 -0.90 -4.62
CA GLY A 101 17.36 -2.04 -5.54
C GLY A 101 18.48 -2.07 -6.56
N VAL A 102 18.91 -0.90 -7.03
CA VAL A 102 20.13 -0.75 -7.84
C VAL A 102 21.35 -1.19 -7.03
N ARG A 103 21.50 -0.71 -5.78
CA ARG A 103 22.61 -1.10 -4.89
C ARG A 103 22.63 -2.59 -4.57
N LYS A 104 21.47 -3.24 -4.55
CA LYS A 104 21.32 -4.69 -4.36
C LYS A 104 21.39 -5.50 -5.65
N HIS A 105 21.63 -4.84 -6.78
CA HIS A 105 21.73 -5.46 -8.11
C HIS A 105 20.46 -6.19 -8.57
N TYR A 106 19.27 -5.76 -8.12
CA TYR A 106 18.00 -6.30 -8.64
C TYR A 106 17.68 -5.78 -10.03
N TYR A 107 18.14 -4.57 -10.37
CA TYR A 107 17.98 -3.92 -11.66
C TYR A 107 19.07 -2.86 -11.83
N SER A 108 19.27 -2.39 -13.05
CA SER A 108 20.20 -1.29 -13.34
C SER A 108 19.59 0.08 -13.03
N GLU A 109 20.45 1.09 -12.91
CA GLU A 109 20.00 2.49 -12.77
C GLU A 109 19.13 2.92 -13.96
N SER A 110 19.50 2.53 -15.18
CA SER A 110 18.72 2.83 -16.39
C SER A 110 17.32 2.21 -16.41
N ASP A 111 17.11 1.09 -15.70
CA ASP A 111 15.79 0.44 -15.66
C ASP A 111 14.80 1.24 -14.79
N VAL A 112 15.30 1.97 -13.79
CA VAL A 112 14.46 2.70 -12.82
C VAL A 112 14.49 4.21 -12.98
N GLU A 113 15.45 4.76 -13.73
CA GLU A 113 15.54 6.20 -13.96
C GLU A 113 14.25 6.81 -14.55
N PRO A 114 13.54 6.18 -15.52
CA PRO A 114 12.26 6.69 -15.99
C PRO A 114 11.20 6.75 -14.88
N ILE A 115 11.18 5.75 -13.99
CA ILE A 115 10.24 5.68 -12.86
C ILE A 115 10.55 6.79 -11.85
N ILE A 116 11.81 6.92 -11.44
CA ILE A 116 12.26 7.93 -10.47
C ILE A 116 11.98 9.34 -11.02
N THR A 117 12.30 9.57 -12.29
CA THR A 117 12.05 10.85 -12.97
C THR A 117 10.56 11.18 -12.98
N PHE A 118 9.71 10.22 -13.35
CA PHE A 118 8.26 10.45 -13.37
C PHE A 118 7.74 10.82 -11.98
N ILE A 119 8.14 10.08 -10.94
CA ILE A 119 7.74 10.37 -9.56
C ILE A 119 8.18 11.80 -9.17
N ARG A 120 9.44 12.17 -9.43
CA ARG A 120 9.96 13.52 -9.11
C ARG A 120 9.19 14.63 -9.80
N GLN A 121 8.69 14.40 -11.02
CA GLN A 121 7.92 15.40 -11.78
C GLN A 121 6.48 15.54 -11.30
N HIS A 122 5.88 14.49 -10.73
CA HIS A 122 4.46 14.44 -10.38
C HIS A 122 4.19 14.59 -8.88
N VAL A 123 5.22 14.45 -8.04
CA VAL A 123 5.11 14.73 -6.60
C VAL A 123 5.16 16.25 -6.36
N PRO A 124 4.11 16.88 -5.78
CA PRO A 124 4.07 18.32 -5.53
C PRO A 124 4.90 18.77 -4.31
N ILE A 125 5.57 17.84 -3.65
CA ILE A 125 6.39 18.07 -2.44
C ILE A 125 7.83 18.34 -2.87
N LYS A 126 8.36 19.52 -2.51
CA LYS A 126 9.74 19.89 -2.80
C LYS A 126 10.71 19.07 -1.95
N ILE A 127 11.37 18.11 -2.58
CA ILE A 127 12.53 17.40 -2.00
C ILE A 127 13.79 18.20 -2.36
N GLY A 128 14.34 18.92 -1.38
CA GLY A 128 15.62 19.62 -1.50
C GLY A 128 16.81 18.67 -1.48
#